data_AF-A0A9E3SB05-F1
#
_entry.id   AF-A0A9E3SB05-F1
#
_cell.length_a   1.000
_cell.length_b   1.000
_cell.length_c   1.000
_cell.angle_alpha   90.00
_cell.angle_beta   90.00
_cell.angle_gamma   90.00
#
_symmetry.space_group_name_H-M   'P 1'
#
loop_
_entity.id
_entity.type
_entity.pdbx_description
1 polymer ?
#
loop_
_entity_poly.entity_id
_entity_poly.type
_entity_poly.pdbx_seq_one_letter_code
_entity_poly.pdbx_strand_id
1 'polypeptide(L)'
;MSDVQRDKQFWDLADSFIQLANTHLSEVKPSRVSASALFAAARFNAFVITAATENKAQLIAEKEAAIAYFLEQYEKMLRENLDEHMARYDEQAN
;
A
#
# COMPACT_ATOMS: atom_id res chain seq x y z
N MET A 1 2.25 -14.73 -5.75
CA MET A 1 1.04 -13.90 -5.80
C MET A 1 0.89 -13.42 -7.24
N SER A 2 -0.29 -13.56 -7.86
CA SER A 2 -0.55 -13.03 -9.21
C SER A 2 -0.72 -11.51 -9.15
N ASP A 3 -0.45 -10.81 -10.25
CA ASP A 3 -0.71 -9.37 -10.36
C ASP A 3 -2.15 -9.05 -9.95
N VAL A 4 -2.31 -8.07 -9.06
CA VAL A 4 -3.64 -7.67 -8.56
C VAL A 4 -4.38 -6.93 -9.67
N GLN A 5 -5.53 -7.47 -10.08
CA GLN A 5 -6.42 -6.78 -10.99
C GLN A 5 -7.05 -5.57 -10.26
N ARG A 6 -6.79 -4.36 -10.77
CA ARG A 6 -7.35 -3.11 -10.24
C ARG A 6 -8.78 -2.88 -10.75
N ASP A 7 -9.70 -3.75 -10.34
CA ASP A 7 -11.12 -3.62 -10.65
C ASP A 7 -11.84 -2.61 -9.73
N LYS A 8 -13.16 -2.45 -9.91
CA LYS A 8 -13.94 -1.51 -9.10
C LYS A 8 -13.80 -1.79 -7.59
N GLN A 9 -13.81 -3.07 -7.19
CA GLN A 9 -13.74 -3.44 -5.79
C GLN A 9 -12.38 -3.07 -5.19
N PHE A 10 -11.30 -3.28 -5.94
CA PHE A 10 -9.96 -2.84 -5.53
C PHE A 10 -9.92 -1.33 -5.24
N TRP A 11 -10.46 -0.51 -6.16
CA TRP A 11 -10.49 0.95 -5.99
C TRP A 11 -11.38 1.38 -4.83
N ASP A 12 -12.59 0.82 -4.70
CA ASP A 12 -13.48 1.11 -3.58
C ASP A 12 -12.79 0.82 -2.22
N LEU A 13 -12.03 -0.29 -2.14
CA LEU A 13 -11.26 -0.64 -0.95
C LEU A 13 -10.09 0.34 -0.70
N ALA A 14 -9.30 0.65 -1.73
CA ALA A 14 -8.20 1.60 -1.62
C ALA A 14 -8.70 2.98 -1.13
N ASP A 15 -9.78 3.47 -1.72
CA ASP A 15 -10.41 4.74 -1.35
C ASP A 15 -10.91 4.72 0.10
N SER A 16 -11.44 3.59 0.59
CA SER A 16 -11.87 3.48 1.98
C SER A 16 -10.73 3.70 2.98
N PHE A 17 -9.51 3.22 2.67
CA PHE A 17 -8.34 3.47 3.51
C PHE A 17 -7.92 4.94 3.47
N ILE A 18 -7.97 5.58 2.30
CA ILE A 18 -7.67 6.99 2.12
C ILE A 18 -8.69 7.86 2.87
N GLN A 19 -9.98 7.55 2.77
CA GLN A 19 -11.04 8.23 3.49
C GLN A 19 -10.81 8.18 5.00
N LEU A 20 -10.48 6.99 5.54
CA LEU A 20 -10.14 6.85 6.95
C LEU A 20 -8.91 7.71 7.33
N ALA A 21 -7.83 7.67 6.54
CA ALA A 21 -6.66 8.51 6.77
C ALA A 21 -7.02 10.01 6.79
N ASN A 22 -7.88 10.44 5.87
CA ASN A 22 -8.34 11.83 5.79
C ASN A 22 -9.12 12.27 7.03
N THR A 23 -9.89 11.38 7.68
CA THR A 23 -10.59 11.72 8.93
C THR A 23 -9.66 12.13 10.07
N HIS A 24 -8.40 11.70 10.04
CA HIS A 24 -7.41 12.03 11.07
C HIS A 24 -6.69 13.36 10.83
N LEU A 25 -6.78 13.94 9.63
CA LEU A 25 -5.99 15.13 9.24
C LEU A 25 -6.45 16.42 9.92
N SER A 26 -7.63 16.45 10.54
CA SER A 26 -8.09 17.59 11.35
C SER A 26 -7.33 17.75 12.66
N GLU A 27 -6.73 16.67 13.17
CA GLU A 27 -6.10 16.64 14.50
C GLU A 27 -4.63 16.20 14.45
N VAL A 28 -4.25 15.41 13.44
CA VAL A 28 -2.94 14.78 13.35
C VAL A 28 -2.20 15.27 12.11
N LYS A 29 -0.92 15.60 12.26
CA LYS A 29 -0.07 16.05 11.15
C LYS A 29 -0.06 15.03 10.00
N PRO A 30 -0.11 15.46 8.73
CA PRO A 30 -0.10 14.57 7.57
C PRO A 30 1.05 13.54 7.58
N SER A 31 2.26 13.95 7.97
CA SER A 31 3.42 13.05 8.05
C SER A 31 3.22 11.89 9.04
N ARG A 32 2.52 12.14 10.16
CA ARG A 32 2.22 11.10 11.16
C ARG A 32 1.10 10.18 10.68
N VAL A 33 0.07 10.72 10.01
CA VAL A 33 -0.99 9.91 9.41
C VAL A 33 -0.43 9.00 8.31
N SER A 34 0.40 9.55 7.42
CA SER A 34 1.09 8.79 6.36
C SER A 34 1.97 7.67 6.92
N ALA A 35 2.83 7.97 7.90
CA ALA A 35 3.67 6.95 8.54
C ALA A 35 2.83 5.85 9.24
N SER A 36 1.70 6.23 9.84
CA SER A 36 0.79 5.28 10.49
C SER A 36 0.07 4.39 9.47
N ALA A 37 -0.33 4.94 8.33
CA ALA A 37 -0.93 4.17 7.23
C ALA A 37 0.06 3.15 6.65
N LEU A 38 1.32 3.54 6.43
CA LEU A 38 2.37 2.63 5.99
C LEU A 38 2.59 1.49 7.00
N PHE A 39 2.64 1.80 8.29
CA PHE A 39 2.77 0.78 9.33
C PHE A 39 1.54 -0.13 9.44
N ALA A 40 0.33 0.41 9.25
CA ALA A 40 -0.90 -0.38 9.22
C ALA A 40 -0.91 -1.37 8.05
N ALA A 41 -0.54 -0.92 6.85
CA ALA A 41 -0.40 -1.78 5.68
C ALA A 41 0.63 -2.90 5.91
N ALA A 42 1.79 -2.58 6.51
CA ALA A 42 2.80 -3.58 6.85
C ALA A 42 2.27 -4.65 7.82
N ARG A 43 1.53 -4.25 8.86
CA ARG A 43 0.93 -5.19 9.82
C ARG A 43 -0.11 -6.09 9.17
N PHE A 44 -0.96 -5.52 8.32
CA PHE A 44 -1.96 -6.27 7.57
C PHE A 44 -1.31 -7.28 6.63
N ASN A 45 -0.32 -6.86 5.85
CA ASN A 45 0.38 -7.74 4.91
C ASN A 45 1.16 -8.85 5.65
N ALA A 46 1.76 -8.56 6.81
CA ALA A 46 2.39 -9.59 7.64
C ALA A 46 1.38 -10.65 8.13
N PHE A 47 0.16 -10.23 8.50
CA PHE A 47 -0.92 -11.14 8.82
C PHE A 47 -1.33 -11.99 7.61
N VAL A 48 -1.49 -11.39 6.43
CA VAL A 48 -1.84 -12.11 5.18
C VAL A 48 -0.79 -13.17 4.84
N ILE A 49 0.50 -12.84 4.92
CA ILE A 49 1.59 -13.81 4.70
C ILE A 49 1.46 -14.97 5.69
N THR A 50 1.29 -14.65 6.97
CA THR A 50 1.20 -15.68 8.02
C THR A 50 -0.01 -16.58 7.81
N ALA A 51 -1.17 -16.01 7.46
CA ALA A 51 -2.40 -16.73 7.19
C ALA A 51 -2.34 -17.62 5.94
N ALA A 52 -1.43 -17.31 4.99
CA ALA A 52 -1.18 -18.11 3.80
C ALA A 52 -0.23 -19.30 4.05
N THR A 53 0.39 -19.39 5.25
CA THR A 53 1.31 -20.47 5.60
C THR A 53 0.70 -21.46 6.60
N GLU A 54 1.02 -22.73 6.44
CA GLU A 54 0.50 -23.82 7.28
C GLU A 54 1.24 -23.91 8.62
N ASN A 55 2.53 -23.54 8.64
CA ASN A 55 3.38 -23.68 9.80
C ASN A 55 4.58 -22.71 9.77
N LYS A 56 5.29 -22.64 10.90
CA LYS A 56 6.45 -21.76 11.08
C LYS A 56 7.59 -22.04 10.07
N ALA A 57 7.82 -23.28 9.66
CA ALA A 57 8.89 -23.60 8.73
C ALA A 57 8.59 -23.04 7.34
N GLN A 58 7.34 -23.18 6.88
CA GLN A 58 6.88 -22.56 5.64
C GLN A 58 6.96 -21.03 5.72
N LEU A 59 6.50 -20.43 6.82
CA LEU A 59 6.62 -18.99 7.02
C LEU A 59 8.07 -18.52 6.88
N ILE A 60 9.03 -19.20 7.52
CA ILE A 60 10.45 -18.85 7.40
C ILE A 60 10.94 -18.95 5.94
N ALA A 61 10.53 -19.99 5.22
CA ALA A 61 10.94 -20.21 3.84
C ALA A 61 10.37 -19.16 2.87
N GLU A 62 9.13 -18.71 3.07
CA GLU A 62 8.43 -17.80 2.16
C GLU A 62 8.58 -16.31 2.53
N LYS A 63 8.96 -16.01 3.78
CA LYS A 63 8.97 -14.64 4.34
C LYS A 63 9.70 -13.63 3.46
N GLU A 64 10.94 -13.91 3.08
CA GLU A 64 11.76 -12.93 2.34
C GLU A 64 11.22 -12.69 0.92
N ALA A 65 10.74 -13.75 0.25
CA ALA A 65 10.12 -13.62 -1.07
C ALA A 65 8.82 -12.80 -1.01
N ALA A 66 7.99 -13.01 0.01
CA ALA A 66 6.78 -12.24 0.21
C ALA A 66 7.07 -10.76 0.54
N ILE A 67 8.07 -10.49 1.37
CA ILE A 67 8.53 -9.12 1.67
C ILE A 67 8.98 -8.42 0.39
N ALA A 68 9.84 -9.07 -0.40
CA ALA A 68 10.34 -8.52 -1.65
C ALA A 68 9.20 -8.13 -2.61
N TYR A 69 8.21 -9.02 -2.75
CA TYR A 69 7.02 -8.76 -3.57
C TYR A 69 6.27 -7.50 -3.08
N PHE A 70 5.95 -7.39 -1.78
CA PHE A 70 5.22 -6.22 -1.29
C PHE A 70 5.98 -4.91 -1.44
N LEU A 71 7.31 -4.92 -1.27
CA LEU A 71 8.16 -3.74 -1.48
C LEU A 71 8.16 -3.32 -2.94
N GLU A 72 8.32 -4.27 -3.87
CA GLU A 72 8.28 -3.99 -5.31
C GLU A 72 6.93 -3.40 -5.74
N GLN A 73 5.82 -4.00 -5.30
CA GLN A 73 4.48 -3.50 -5.61
C GLN A 73 4.26 -2.09 -5.04
N TYR A 74 4.66 -1.85 -3.79
CA TYR A 74 4.54 -0.53 -3.18
C TYR A 74 5.37 0.53 -3.93
N GLU A 75 6.61 0.22 -4.28
CA GLU A 75 7.46 1.13 -5.04
C GLU A 75 6.85 1.46 -6.40
N LYS A 76 6.39 0.45 -7.13
CA LYS A 76 5.73 0.64 -8.43
C LYS A 76 4.51 1.55 -8.31
N MET A 77 3.62 1.29 -7.37
CA MET A 77 2.42 2.12 -7.16
C MET A 77 2.76 3.54 -6.73
N LEU A 78 3.75 3.72 -5.85
CA LEU A 78 4.18 5.05 -5.42
C LEU A 78 4.74 5.86 -6.58
N ARG A 79 5.56 5.24 -7.43
CA ARG A 79 6.10 5.88 -8.64
C ARG A 79 4.98 6.28 -9.59
N GLU A 80 4.08 5.36 -9.91
CA GLU A 80 2.91 5.64 -10.77
C GLU A 80 2.13 6.87 -10.29
N ASN A 81 1.81 6.96 -8.99
CA ASN A 81 1.07 8.10 -8.44
C ASN A 81 1.89 9.41 -8.47
N LEU A 82 3.20 9.36 -8.21
CA LEU A 82 4.06 10.53 -8.30
C LEU A 82 4.19 11.03 -9.74
N ASP A 83 4.33 10.11 -10.71
CA ASP A 83 4.39 10.42 -12.13
C ASP A 83 3.10 11.10 -12.61
N GLU A 84 1.93 10.63 -12.15
CA GLU A 84 0.65 11.31 -12.39
C GLU A 84 0.60 12.73 -11.82
N HIS A 85 1.12 12.93 -10.60
CA HIS A 85 1.21 14.26 -10.02
C HIS A 85 2.16 15.18 -10.80
N MET A 86 3.31 14.67 -11.26
CA MET A 86 4.27 15.41 -12.07
C MET A 86 3.66 15.83 -13.40
N ALA A 87 2.98 14.93 -14.11
CA ALA A 87 2.33 15.24 -15.38
C ALA A 87 1.30 16.37 -15.26
N ARG A 88 0.51 16.40 -14.16
CA ARG A 88 -0.46 17.48 -13.91
C ARG A 88 0.19 18.84 -13.67
N TYR A 89 1.41 18.90 -13.13
CA TYR A 89 2.13 20.17 -12.99
C TYR A 89 2.53 20.74 -14.36
N ASP A 90 2.97 19.88 -15.28
CA ASP A 90 3.36 20.27 -16.64
C ASP A 90 2.14 20.74 -17.47
N GLU A 91 0.97 20.16 -17.24
CA GLU A 91 -0.30 20.58 -17.86
C GLU A 91 -0.79 21.94 -17.35
N GLN A 92 -0.61 22.25 -16.06
CA GLN A 92 -1.01 23.52 -15.46
C GLN A 92 -0.08 24.69 -15.81
N ALA A 93 1.13 24.38 -16.28
CA ALA A 93 2.15 25.37 -16.67
C ALA A 93 2.02 25.81 -18.15
N ASN A 94 1.14 25.18 -18.94
CA ASN A 94 0.82 25.51 -20.33
C ASN A 94 -0.59 26.12 -20.46
#